data_AF-A0A7Y0WK02-F1
#
_entry.id   AF-A0A7Y0WK02-F1
#
_cell.length_a   1.000
_cell.length_b   1.000
_cell.length_c   1.000
_cell.angle_alpha   90.00
_cell.angle_beta   90.00
_cell.angle_gamma   90.00
#
_symmetry.space_group_name_H-M   'P 1'
#
loop_
_entity.id
_entity.type
_entity.pdbx_description
1 polymer ?
#
loop_
_entity_poly.entity_id
_entity_poly.type
_entity_poly.pdbx_seq_one_letter_code
_entity_poly.pdbx_strand_id
1 'polypeptide(L)'
;MIQAPTINTQAAQTNLTAIAACMDEMAIQMIESADVLRTSAITSVIGNSIAVTVSGMKDRAHQIQGMTAEFRLSGDMAAFDAACQLAGWHPDPQALENLHGAH
;
A
#
# COMPACT_ATOMS: atom_id res chain seq x y z
N MET A 1 3.80 -13.68 -19.25
CA MET A 1 3.65 -12.80 -18.08
C MET A 1 2.17 -12.76 -17.77
N ILE A 2 1.73 -13.41 -16.70
CA ILE A 2 0.31 -13.45 -16.33
C ILE A 2 0.03 -12.12 -15.65
N GLN A 3 -0.63 -11.21 -16.36
CA GLN A 3 -1.18 -9.99 -15.76
C GLN A 3 -2.08 -10.43 -14.61
N ALA A 4 -1.77 -9.98 -13.40
CA ALA A 4 -2.68 -10.17 -12.27
C ALA A 4 -4.05 -9.59 -12.66
N PRO A 5 -5.16 -10.25 -12.29
CA PRO A 5 -6.49 -9.73 -12.60
C PRO A 5 -6.58 -8.29 -12.08
N THR A 6 -6.82 -7.35 -12.99
CA THR A 6 -7.07 -5.95 -12.66
C THR A 6 -8.24 -5.90 -11.70
N ILE A 7 -8.02 -5.38 -10.51
CA ILE A 7 -9.03 -5.28 -9.45
C ILE A 7 -10.16 -4.35 -9.90
N ASN A 8 -9.87 -3.46 -10.86
CA ASN A 8 -10.68 -2.31 -11.19
C ASN A 8 -11.23 -2.31 -12.61
N THR A 9 -12.35 -3.01 -12.81
CA THR A 9 -13.27 -2.70 -13.93
C THR A 9 -14.57 -2.01 -13.48
N GLN A 10 -14.90 -2.00 -12.18
CA GLN A 10 -16.15 -1.43 -11.66
C GLN A 10 -16.00 -0.27 -10.66
N ALA A 11 -14.79 0.03 -10.19
CA ALA A 11 -14.53 1.19 -9.32
C ALA A 11 -14.59 2.56 -10.03
N ALA A 12 -15.16 2.62 -11.24
CA ALA A 12 -15.25 3.84 -12.05
C ALA A 12 -16.13 4.94 -11.41
N GLN A 13 -16.76 4.68 -10.27
CA GLN A 13 -17.47 5.67 -9.46
C GLN A 13 -16.85 5.90 -8.08
N THR A 14 -15.81 5.17 -7.69
CA THR A 14 -15.28 5.17 -6.32
C THR A 14 -14.62 6.51 -5.98
N ASN A 15 -14.89 7.01 -4.77
CA ASN A 15 -14.30 8.25 -4.25
C ASN A 15 -12.75 8.15 -4.26
N LEU A 16 -12.12 8.74 -5.29
CA LEU A 16 -10.68 8.72 -5.49
C LEU A 16 -9.92 9.26 -4.27
N THR A 17 -10.52 10.18 -3.51
CA THR A 17 -9.94 10.70 -2.27
C THR A 17 -9.85 9.62 -1.19
N ALA A 18 -10.89 8.80 -1.03
CA ALA A 18 -10.91 7.71 -0.06
C ALA A 18 -9.93 6.60 -0.44
N ILE A 19 -9.82 6.30 -1.74
CA ILE A 19 -8.82 5.34 -2.24
C ILE A 19 -7.39 5.87 -1.98
N ALA A 20 -7.13 7.14 -2.28
CA ALA A 20 -5.82 7.75 -2.02
C ALA A 20 -5.49 7.79 -0.53
N ALA A 21 -6.47 8.05 0.34
CA ALA A 21 -6.30 7.99 1.79
C ALA A 21 -5.94 6.56 2.25
N CYS A 22 -6.60 5.53 1.70
CA CYS A 22 -6.28 4.14 1.98
C CYS A 22 -4.84 3.77 1.56
N MET A 23 -4.39 4.23 0.39
CA MET A 23 -3.00 4.03 -0.06
C MET A 23 -2.00 4.71 0.87
N ASP A 24 -2.30 5.91 1.36
CA ASP A 24 -1.45 6.61 2.34
C ASP A 24 -1.39 5.88 3.69
N GLU A 25 -2.53 5.43 4.21
CA GLU A 25 -2.59 4.65 5.45
C GLU A 25 -1.80 3.34 5.36
N MET A 26 -1.84 2.69 4.20
CA MET A 26 -1.07 1.48 3.93
C MET A 26 0.44 1.75 3.99
N ALA A 27 0.90 2.84 3.36
CA ALA A 27 2.30 3.24 3.43
C ALA A 27 2.72 3.58 4.88
N ILE A 28 1.87 4.29 5.62
CA ILE A 28 2.11 4.63 7.04
C ILE A 28 2.26 3.35 7.87
N GLN A 29 1.31 2.42 7.77
CA GLN A 29 1.35 1.16 8.52
C GLN A 29 2.57 0.31 8.17
N MET A 30 3.04 0.34 6.92
CA MET A 30 4.29 -0.34 6.53
C MET A 30 5.51 0.28 7.19
N ILE A 31 5.60 1.61 7.30
CA ILE A 31 6.70 2.29 7.99
C ILE A 31 6.66 2.00 9.50
N GLU A 32 5.49 2.12 10.12
CA GLU A 32 5.31 1.85 11.55
C GLU A 32 5.67 0.40 11.89
N SER A 33 5.20 -0.56 11.09
CA SER A 33 5.54 -1.98 11.25
C SER A 33 7.05 -2.23 11.09
N ALA A 34 7.70 -1.53 10.15
CA ALA A 34 9.14 -1.60 9.96
C ALA A 34 9.90 -1.04 11.18
N ASP A 35 9.43 0.04 11.80
CA ASP A 35 10.06 0.61 12.99
C ASP A 35 9.85 -0.23 14.25
N VAL A 36 8.69 -0.89 14.39
CA VAL A 36 8.47 -1.90 15.44
C VAL A 36 9.43 -3.08 15.27
N LEU A 37 9.56 -3.61 14.04
CA LEU A 37 10.51 -4.68 13.72
C LEU A 37 11.97 -4.29 13.99
N ARG A 38 12.35 -3.05 13.63
CA ARG A 38 13.69 -2.52 13.91
C ARG A 38 13.95 -2.45 15.41
N THR A 39 12.98 -1.95 16.18
CA THR A 39 13.10 -1.81 17.63
C THR A 39 13.22 -3.18 18.30
N SER A 40 12.39 -4.15 17.91
CA SER A 40 12.46 -5.51 18.44
C SER A 40 13.79 -6.21 18.10
N ALA A 41 14.33 -5.98 16.90
CA ALA A 41 15.63 -6.50 16.48
C ALA A 41 16.81 -5.93 17.28
N ILE A 42 16.81 -4.61 17.54
CA ILE A 42 17.80 -3.95 18.39
C ILE A 42 17.77 -4.55 19.80
N THR A 43 16.58 -4.82 20.33
CA THR A 43 16.44 -5.45 21.65
C THR A 43 16.81 -6.94 21.66
N SER A 44 16.83 -7.62 20.50
CA SER A 44 16.98 -9.09 20.41
C SER A 44 18.34 -9.58 19.85
N VAL A 45 19.28 -8.70 19.47
CA VAL A 45 20.59 -9.07 18.89
C VAL A 45 20.49 -10.01 17.67
N ILE A 46 19.45 -9.86 16.85
CA ILE A 46 19.30 -10.62 15.60
C ILE A 46 19.70 -9.70 14.44
N GLY A 47 20.93 -9.89 13.94
CA GLY A 47 21.62 -9.02 13.00
C GLY A 47 21.16 -9.08 11.54
N ASN A 48 21.58 -8.05 10.78
CA ASN A 48 21.55 -7.80 9.33
C ASN A 48 20.28 -8.14 8.50
N SER A 49 19.69 -9.32 8.62
CA SER A 49 18.49 -9.70 7.85
C SER A 49 17.29 -8.83 8.21
N ILE A 50 17.13 -8.47 9.49
CA ILE A 50 16.05 -7.56 9.91
C ILE A 50 16.29 -6.15 9.37
N ALA A 51 17.54 -5.67 9.33
CA ALA A 51 17.85 -4.37 8.73
C ALA A 51 17.48 -4.33 7.24
N VAL A 52 17.79 -5.39 6.48
CA VAL A 52 17.40 -5.51 5.06
C VAL A 52 15.87 -5.55 4.90
N THR A 53 15.17 -6.30 5.75
CA THR A 53 13.70 -6.35 5.74
C THR A 53 13.07 -4.99 6.06
N VAL A 54 13.57 -4.28 7.08
CA VAL A 54 13.11 -2.95 7.47
C VAL A 54 13.34 -1.94 6.34
N SER A 55 14.53 -1.94 5.73
CA SER A 55 14.82 -1.12 4.55
C SER A 55 13.85 -1.42 3.41
N GLY A 56 13.65 -2.70 3.07
CA GLY A 56 12.72 -3.09 2.02
C GLY A 56 11.27 -2.70 2.31
N MET A 57 10.83 -2.72 3.57
CA MET A 57 9.50 -2.24 3.96
C MET A 57 9.36 -0.72 3.77
N LYS A 58 10.39 0.05 4.17
CA LYS A 58 10.41 1.51 3.98
C LYS A 58 10.48 1.90 2.51
N ASP A 59 11.30 1.21 1.72
CA ASP A 59 11.41 1.44 0.27
C ASP A 59 10.07 1.21 -0.44
N ARG A 60 9.35 0.12 -0.09
CA ARG A 60 8.01 -0.13 -0.63
C ARG A 60 6.99 0.92 -0.18
N ALA A 61 7.04 1.37 1.07
CA ALA A 61 6.16 2.43 1.55
C ALA A 61 6.37 3.74 0.81
N HIS A 62 7.63 4.12 0.54
CA HIS A 62 7.95 5.31 -0.25
C HIS A 62 7.48 5.18 -1.71
N GLN A 63 7.59 3.99 -2.30
CA GLN A 63 7.05 3.73 -3.65
C GLN A 63 5.52 3.86 -3.67
N ILE A 64 4.83 3.32 -2.66
CA ILE A 64 3.37 3.46 -2.52
C ILE A 64 2.99 4.94 -2.40
N GLN A 65 3.69 5.73 -1.58
CA GLN A 65 3.44 7.17 -1.47
C GLN A 65 3.61 7.92 -2.80
N GLY A 66 4.65 7.57 -3.58
CA GLY A 66 4.85 8.09 -4.93
C GLY A 66 3.68 7.75 -5.85
N MET A 67 3.25 6.48 -5.84
CA MET A 67 2.08 6.03 -6.60
C MET A 67 0.79 6.70 -6.14
N THR A 68 0.61 6.96 -4.83
CA THR A 68 -0.55 7.72 -4.32
C THR A 68 -0.55 9.15 -4.84
N ALA A 69 0.61 9.80 -4.90
CA ALA A 69 0.72 11.16 -5.44
C ALA A 69 0.37 11.18 -6.94
N GLU A 70 0.86 10.21 -7.71
CA GLU A 70 0.50 10.05 -9.13
C GLU A 70 -0.99 9.73 -9.31
N PHE A 71 -1.56 8.87 -8.46
CA PHE A 71 -2.98 8.54 -8.45
C PHE A 71 -3.86 9.76 -8.18
N ARG A 72 -3.48 10.62 -7.22
CA ARG A 72 -4.21 11.86 -6.94
C ARG A 72 -4.25 12.82 -8.12
N LEU A 73 -3.23 12.79 -8.98
CA LEU A 73 -3.12 13.66 -10.15
C LEU A 73 -3.84 13.08 -11.38
N SER A 74 -3.73 11.77 -11.59
CA SER A 74 -4.21 11.09 -12.79
C SER A 74 -5.59 10.44 -12.63
N GLY A 75 -5.97 10.06 -11.41
CA GLY A 75 -7.12 9.21 -11.12
C GLY A 75 -6.97 7.78 -11.66
N ASP A 76 -5.76 7.38 -12.08
CA ASP A 76 -5.54 6.09 -12.74
C ASP A 76 -5.48 4.94 -11.72
N MET A 77 -6.49 4.08 -11.76
CA MET A 77 -6.57 2.90 -10.91
C MET A 77 -5.43 1.90 -11.15
N ALA A 78 -4.67 2.00 -12.25
CA ALA A 78 -3.45 1.21 -12.43
C ALA A 78 -2.39 1.52 -11.35
N ALA A 79 -2.29 2.78 -10.90
CA ALA A 79 -1.39 3.17 -9.81
C ALA A 79 -1.85 2.57 -8.47
N PHE A 80 -3.18 2.51 -8.25
CA PHE A 80 -3.75 1.84 -7.09
C PHE A 80 -3.49 0.33 -7.10
N ASP A 81 -3.70 -0.35 -8.23
CA ASP A 81 -3.45 -1.79 -8.38
C ASP A 81 -1.97 -2.12 -8.13
N ALA A 82 -1.06 -1.28 -8.64
CA ALA A 82 0.38 -1.43 -8.41
C ALA A 82 0.77 -1.25 -6.93
N ALA A 83 0.20 -0.25 -6.25
CA ALA A 83 0.42 -0.03 -4.83
C ALA A 83 -0.09 -1.19 -3.97
N CYS A 84 -1.27 -1.72 -4.29
CA CYS A 84 -1.86 -2.90 -3.65
C CYS A 84 -0.93 -4.11 -3.78
N GLN A 85 -0.44 -4.39 -5.00
CA GLN A 85 0.51 -5.48 -5.26
C GLN A 85 1.82 -5.30 -4.48
N LEU A 86 2.37 -4.09 -4.40
CA LEU A 86 3.57 -3.80 -3.63
C LEU A 86 3.40 -4.03 -2.13
N ALA A 87 2.22 -3.73 -1.60
CA ALA A 87 1.89 -4.02 -0.21
C ALA A 87 1.52 -5.50 0.05
N GLY A 88 1.36 -6.31 -1.01
CA GLY A 88 0.80 -7.65 -0.91
C GLY A 88 -0.67 -7.65 -0.49
N TRP A 89 -1.37 -6.54 -0.69
CA TRP A 89 -2.78 -6.38 -0.41
C TRP A 89 -3.59 -6.59 -1.69
N HIS A 90 -4.64 -7.39 -1.60
CA HIS A 90 -5.54 -7.66 -2.71
C HIS A 90 -6.97 -7.40 -2.24
N PRO A 91 -7.42 -6.13 -2.23
CA PRO A 91 -8.77 -5.81 -1.82
C PRO A 91 -9.78 -6.47 -2.75
N ASP A 92 -10.79 -7.11 -2.16
CA ASP A 92 -11.94 -7.57 -2.91
C ASP A 92 -12.75 -6.34 -3.40
N PRO A 93 -13.31 -6.36 -4.61
CA PRO A 93 -14.14 -5.26 -5.11
C PRO A 93 -15.22 -4.79 -4.12
N GLN A 94 -15.82 -5.72 -3.36
CA GLN A 94 -16.81 -5.37 -2.34
C GLN A 94 -16.21 -4.58 -1.16
N ALA A 95 -14.95 -4.83 -0.80
CA ALA A 95 -14.24 -4.05 0.22
C ALA A 95 -13.98 -2.61 -0.26
N LEU A 96 -13.73 -2.43 -1.56
CA LEU A 96 -13.57 -1.11 -2.18
C LEU A 96 -14.89 -0.33 -2.23
N GLU A 97 -16.03 -1.00 -2.47
CA GLU A 97 -17.35 -0.37 -2.38
C GLU A 97 -17.68 0.09 -0.96
N ASN A 98 -17.29 -0.67 0.06
CA ASN A 98 -17.51 -0.28 1.46
C ASN A 98 -16.67 0.94 1.88
N LEU A 99 -15.47 1.12 1.32
CA LEU A 99 -14.67 2.34 1.51
C LEU A 99 -15.39 3.60 1.01
N HIS A 100 -16.34 3.45 0.09
CA HIS A 100 -17.16 4.53 -0.44
C HIS A 100 -18.22 5.02 0.56
N GLY A 101 -18.66 4.18 1.51
CA GLY A 101 -19.75 4.51 2.45
C GLY A 101 -19.28 4.99 3.83
N ALA A 102 -18.01 4.80 4.17
CA ALA A 102 -17.48 5.08 5.51
C ALA A 102 -16.80 6.45 5.65
N HIS A 103 -16.62 7.21 4.55
CA HIS A 103 -15.92 8.49 4.51
C HIS A 103 -16.77 9.63 3.95
#